data_AF-A0A9E2XB69-F1
#
_entry.id   AF-A0A9E2XB69-F1
#
_cell.length_a   1.000
_cell.length_b   1.000
_cell.length_c   1.000
_cell.angle_alpha   90.00
_cell.angle_beta   90.00
_cell.angle_gamma   90.00
#
_symmetry.space_group_name_H-M   'P 1'
#
loop_
_entity.id
_entity.type
_entity.pdbx_description
1 polymer ?
#
loop_
_entity_poly.entity_id
_entity_poly.type
_entity_poly.pdbx_seq_one_letter_code
_entity_poly.pdbx_strand_id
1 'polypeptide(L)'
;MHRIARLSGLLALVACTATPTIVENTATEVAVRYDGIVNKIDDAKQMAQRACAAKDKIAKLRKVDDQGLGQHFGYFDCISPSGLP
;
A
#
# COMPACT_ATOMS: atom_id res chain seq x y z
N MET A 1 -11.02 -20.84 -45.68
CA MET A 1 -11.55 -19.70 -44.87
C MET A 1 -10.58 -19.49 -43.71
N HIS A 2 -9.70 -18.48 -43.80
CA HIS A 2 -8.66 -18.23 -42.81
C HIS A 2 -9.24 -17.42 -41.64
N ARG A 3 -9.43 -18.06 -40.48
CA ARG A 3 -9.82 -17.36 -39.25
C ARG A 3 -8.57 -16.73 -38.65
N ILE A 4 -8.34 -15.46 -38.97
CA ILE A 4 -7.32 -14.64 -38.31
C ILE A 4 -7.85 -14.33 -36.90
N ALA A 5 -7.42 -15.13 -35.93
CA ALA A 5 -7.61 -14.82 -34.53
C ALA A 5 -6.80 -13.55 -34.23
N ARG A 6 -7.49 -12.42 -34.05
CA ARG A 6 -6.88 -11.19 -33.54
C ARG A 6 -6.48 -11.46 -32.09
N LEU A 7 -5.21 -11.83 -31.91
CA LEU A 7 -4.54 -11.86 -30.63
C LEU A 7 -4.40 -10.39 -30.19
N SER A 8 -5.44 -9.85 -29.54
CA SER A 8 -5.37 -8.55 -28.87
C SER A 8 -4.35 -8.68 -27.75
N GLY A 9 -3.12 -8.24 -28.04
CA GLY A 9 -2.07 -8.11 -27.05
C GLY A 9 -2.56 -7.20 -25.92
N LEU A 10 -2.76 -7.78 -24.74
CA LEU A 10 -2.74 -7.01 -23.51
C LEU A 10 -1.34 -6.41 -23.40
N LEU A 11 -1.19 -5.16 -23.85
CA LEU A 11 -0.15 -4.29 -23.33
C LEU A 11 -0.44 -4.11 -21.83
N ALA A 12 0.07 -5.03 -21.01
CA ALA A 12 0.35 -4.74 -19.63
C ALA A 12 1.49 -3.72 -19.63
N LEU A 13 1.15 -2.43 -19.67
CA LEU A 13 2.08 -1.37 -19.32
C LEU A 13 2.54 -1.65 -17.90
N VAL A 14 3.73 -2.23 -17.78
CA VAL A 14 4.48 -2.30 -16.54
C VAL A 14 4.84 -0.85 -16.20
N ALA A 15 3.90 -0.19 -15.53
CA ALA A 15 4.16 1.08 -14.88
C ALA A 15 5.20 0.77 -13.80
N CYS A 16 6.46 1.08 -14.07
CA CYS A 16 7.49 1.31 -13.07
C CYS A 16 7.12 2.56 -12.27
N THR A 17 5.96 2.56 -11.63
CA THR A 17 5.58 3.62 -10.70
C THR A 17 6.20 3.25 -9.37
N ALA A 18 6.95 4.18 -8.79
CA ALA A 18 7.13 4.23 -7.36
C ALA A 18 5.73 4.07 -6.78
N THR A 19 5.42 2.92 -6.19
CA THR A 19 4.18 2.69 -5.47
C THR A 19 4.56 2.52 -4.02
N PRO A 20 3.74 2.98 -3.07
CA PRO A 20 3.99 2.66 -1.68
C PRO A 20 4.07 1.14 -1.54
N THR A 21 4.92 0.67 -0.64
CA THR A 21 5.22 -0.76 -0.49
C THR A 21 5.06 -1.13 0.96
N ILE A 22 4.29 -2.17 1.26
CA ILE A 22 4.21 -2.70 2.61
C ILE A 22 5.54 -3.40 2.91
N VAL A 23 6.28 -2.90 3.89
CA VAL A 23 7.56 -3.47 4.32
C VAL A 23 7.40 -4.32 5.59
N GLU A 24 6.30 -4.14 6.31
CA GLU A 24 5.93 -4.95 7.47
C GLU A 24 4.41 -5.13 7.54
N ASN A 25 3.96 -6.34 7.86
CA ASN A 25 2.55 -6.69 7.94
C ASN A 25 2.31 -7.78 9.00
N THR A 26 1.99 -7.37 10.22
CA THR A 26 1.70 -8.26 11.37
C THR A 26 0.23 -8.24 11.73
N ALA A 27 -0.22 -9.03 12.71
CA ALA A 27 -1.63 -9.03 13.15
C ALA A 27 -2.09 -7.67 13.74
N THR A 28 -1.15 -6.85 14.21
CA THR A 28 -1.41 -5.61 14.94
C THR A 28 -0.79 -4.38 14.29
N GLU A 29 0.17 -4.53 13.38
CA GLU A 29 0.82 -3.39 12.73
C GLU A 29 1.07 -3.59 11.24
N VAL A 30 1.17 -2.47 10.53
CA VAL A 30 1.58 -2.40 9.13
C VAL A 30 2.54 -1.23 8.97
N ALA A 31 3.69 -1.46 8.35
CA ALA A 31 4.59 -0.39 7.93
C ALA A 31 4.61 -0.28 6.40
N VAL A 32 4.48 0.93 5.89
CA VAL A 32 4.43 1.22 4.46
C VAL A 32 5.51 2.22 4.10
N ARG A 33 6.43 1.83 3.22
CA ARG A 33 7.42 2.72 2.61
C ARG A 33 6.79 3.48 1.45
N TYR A 34 7.05 4.78 1.35
CA TYR A 34 6.64 5.65 0.24
C TYR A 34 7.76 6.65 -0.07
N ASP A 35 7.78 7.21 -1.28
CA ASP A 35 8.92 8.02 -1.75
C ASP A 35 8.81 9.53 -1.43
N GLY A 36 7.63 10.00 -1.01
CA GLY A 36 7.39 11.38 -0.57
C GLY A 36 7.31 12.42 -1.69
N ILE A 37 7.83 12.11 -2.87
CA ILE A 37 7.85 12.99 -4.05
C ILE A 37 6.68 12.65 -4.98
N VAL A 38 6.55 11.39 -5.35
CA VAL A 38 5.49 10.84 -6.21
C VAL A 38 4.32 10.35 -5.36
N ASN A 39 4.58 9.57 -4.32
CA ASN A 39 3.57 9.10 -3.37
C ASN A 39 3.65 9.84 -2.06
N LYS A 40 2.49 10.11 -1.46
CA LYS A 40 2.38 10.81 -0.18
C LYS A 40 1.94 9.85 0.92
N ILE A 41 1.93 10.36 2.16
CA ILE A 41 1.46 9.61 3.33
C ILE A 41 0.02 9.09 3.16
N ASP A 42 -0.82 9.77 2.35
CA ASP A 42 -2.19 9.33 2.07
C ASP A 42 -2.24 8.04 1.24
N ASP A 43 -1.30 7.86 0.30
CA ASP A 43 -1.19 6.63 -0.48
C ASP A 43 -0.74 5.47 0.43
N ALA A 44 0.21 5.75 1.33
CA ALA A 44 0.63 4.81 2.36
C ALA A 44 -0.53 4.45 3.30
N LYS A 45 -1.36 5.42 3.70
CA LYS A 45 -2.55 5.20 4.53
C LYS A 45 -3.60 4.36 3.81
N GLN A 46 -3.86 4.59 2.52
CA GLN A 46 -4.78 3.76 1.75
C GLN A 46 -4.30 2.31 1.67
N MET A 47 -3.00 2.09 1.49
CA MET A 47 -2.42 0.75 1.48
C MET A 47 -2.50 0.07 2.85
N ALA A 48 -2.16 0.79 3.92
CA ALA A 48 -2.30 0.28 5.29
C ALA A 48 -3.76 -0.05 5.61
N GLN A 49 -4.71 0.80 5.19
CA GLN A 49 -6.13 0.56 5.39
C GLN A 49 -6.60 -0.73 4.71
N ARG A 50 -6.17 -0.99 3.47
CA ARG A 50 -6.48 -2.26 2.78
C ARG A 50 -5.89 -3.46 3.51
N ALA A 51 -4.65 -3.35 4.01
CA ALA A 51 -3.96 -4.41 4.74
C ALA A 51 -4.60 -4.71 6.11
N CYS A 52 -5.05 -3.69 6.84
CA CYS A 52 -5.79 -3.88 8.09
C CYS A 52 -7.23 -4.36 7.86
N ALA A 53 -7.90 -3.91 6.78
CA ALA A 53 -9.25 -4.33 6.45
C ALA A 53 -9.34 -5.83 6.11
N ALA A 54 -8.28 -6.42 5.56
CA ALA A 54 -8.17 -7.87 5.39
C ALA A 54 -8.19 -8.68 6.72
N LYS A 55 -8.13 -7.98 7.86
CA LYS A 55 -8.17 -8.53 9.22
C LYS A 55 -9.36 -7.98 10.03
N ASP A 56 -10.36 -7.41 9.34
CA ASP A 56 -11.52 -6.73 9.96
C ASP A 56 -11.14 -5.56 10.89
N LYS A 57 -10.00 -4.92 10.62
CA LYS A 57 -9.45 -3.81 11.42
C LYS A 57 -9.32 -2.53 10.59
N ILE A 58 -9.11 -1.41 11.28
CA ILE A 58 -8.83 -0.09 10.70
C ILE A 58 -7.36 0.25 10.91
N ALA A 59 -6.74 0.88 9.91
CA ALA A 59 -5.39 1.40 10.05
C ALA A 59 -5.41 2.76 10.77
N LYS A 60 -4.75 2.83 11.92
CA LYS A 60 -4.50 4.08 12.65
C LYS A 60 -3.03 4.46 12.49
N LEU A 61 -2.77 5.66 11.99
CA LEU A 61 -1.41 6.16 11.88
C LEU A 61 -0.80 6.30 13.28
N ARG A 62 0.31 5.61 13.53
CA ARG A 62 1.07 5.66 14.78
C ARG A 62 2.19 6.68 14.69
N LYS A 63 3.00 6.60 13.63
CA LYS A 63 4.09 7.56 13.36
C LYS A 63 4.45 7.60 11.88
N VAL A 64 5.09 8.69 11.49
CA VAL A 64 5.79 8.83 10.20
C VAL A 64 7.28 8.98 10.50
N ASP A 65 8.11 8.32 9.71
CA ASP A 65 9.56 8.38 9.81
C ASP A 65 10.14 8.75 8.44
N ASP A 66 11.08 9.69 8.43
CA ASP A 66 11.82 10.10 7.23
C ASP A 66 13.28 9.71 7.43
N GLN A 67 13.73 8.74 6.64
CA GLN A 67 15.10 8.24 6.73
C GLN A 67 16.04 8.90 5.70
N GLY A 68 15.59 9.97 5.05
CA GLY A 68 16.32 10.66 4.00
C GLY A 68 16.34 9.87 2.68
N LEU A 69 17.02 10.44 1.67
CA LEU A 69 17.11 9.88 0.31
C LEU A 69 15.75 9.60 -0.35
N GLY A 70 14.70 10.34 0.04
CA GLY A 70 13.34 10.12 -0.45
C GLY A 70 12.73 8.80 0.05
N GLN A 71 13.15 8.29 1.21
CA GLN A 71 12.53 7.14 1.85
C GLN A 71 11.74 7.57 3.08
N HIS A 72 10.42 7.53 2.95
CA HIS A 72 9.51 7.79 4.04
C HIS A 72 8.77 6.52 4.44
N PHE A 73 8.44 6.40 5.71
CA PHE A 73 7.73 5.25 6.27
C PHE A 73 6.53 5.72 7.08
N GLY A 74 5.35 5.21 6.74
CA GLY A 74 4.16 5.31 7.58
C GLY A 74 4.01 4.03 8.39
N TYR A 75 3.95 4.16 9.72
CA TYR A 75 3.69 3.04 10.63
C TYR A 75 2.25 3.15 11.12
N PHE A 76 1.50 2.07 10.97
CA PHE A 76 0.08 2.02 11.26
C PHE A 76 -0.23 0.86 12.20
N ASP A 77 -1.04 1.13 13.22
CA ASP A 77 -1.62 0.09 14.06
C ASP A 77 -2.92 -0.39 13.40
N CYS A 78 -3.10 -1.70 13.30
CA CYS A 78 -4.39 -2.29 12.95
C CYS A 78 -5.21 -2.45 14.24
N ILE A 79 -6.26 -1.65 14.37
CA ILE A 79 -7.14 -1.64 15.55
C ILE A 79 -8.58 -2.01 15.18
N SER A 80 -9.29 -2.63 16.12
CA SER A 80 -10.71 -2.96 15.95
C SER A 80 -11.54 -1.68 15.78
N PRO A 81 -12.50 -1.62 14.83
CA PRO A 81 -13.37 -0.46 14.61
C PRO A 81 -14.13 0.00 15.85
N SER A 82 -14.38 -0.94 16.77
CA SER A 82 -15.21 -0.78 17.96
C SER A 82 -14.41 -0.47 19.25
N GLY A 83 -13.08 -0.35 19.19
CA GLY A 83 -12.28 -0.06 20.39
C GLY A 83 -12.40 -1.11 21.51
N LEU A 84 -12.90 -2.30 21.21
CA LEU A 84 -12.92 -3.42 22.15
C LEU A 84 -11.72 -4.35 21.86
N PRO A 85 -10.91 -4.65 22.90
CA PRO A 85 -9.79 -5.59 22.82
C PRO A 85 -10.27 -7.03 22.56
#